data_AF-A0A4U1BTA8-F1
#
_entry.id   AF-A0A4U1BTA8-F1
#
_cell.length_a   1.000
_cell.length_b   1.000
_cell.length_c   1.000
_cell.angle_alpha   90.00
_cell.angle_beta   90.00
_cell.angle_gamma   90.00
#
_symmetry.space_group_name_H-M   'P 1'
#
loop_
_entity.id
_entity.type
_entity.pdbx_description
1 polymer ?
#
loop_
_entity_poly.entity_id
_entity_poly.type
_entity_poly.pdbx_seq_one_letter_code
_entity_poly.pdbx_strand_id
1 'polypeptide(L)'
;MALTPSSFIATQIIRTLKMKRSHLHQRGVAAIEATITLPILFLLFFAIGELGRAMYQYNQLNSVVRNTCRYLINNAKPGTTSLIDITAEVQATAKNLGVYGDTGNLTPVLPGLSVSNITISVPSSGDLISVSATYNWNSIFSGDLGGNYGQTLNYGFPLTATVSMRAL
;
A
#
# COMPACT_ATOMS: atom_id res chain seq x y z
N MET A 1 37.83 -44.84 65.88
CA MET A 1 38.13 -44.71 64.44
C MET A 1 37.32 -43.54 63.90
N ALA A 2 37.89 -42.33 64.00
CA ALA A 2 37.21 -41.09 63.65
C ALA A 2 38.04 -40.36 62.59
N LEU A 3 37.41 -39.97 61.49
CA LEU A 3 37.99 -39.21 60.39
C LEU A 3 38.32 -37.79 60.89
N THR A 4 39.57 -37.32 60.72
CA THR A 4 40.00 -35.98 61.19
C THR A 4 40.84 -35.27 60.11
N PRO A 5 41.06 -33.96 60.22
CA PRO A 5 40.22 -32.87 59.73
C PRO A 5 40.58 -32.45 58.28
N SER A 6 41.47 -33.17 57.60
CA SER A 6 42.09 -32.70 56.35
C SER A 6 41.27 -32.97 55.08
N SER A 7 40.37 -33.96 55.09
CA SER A 7 39.52 -34.31 53.93
C SER A 7 38.31 -33.37 53.74
N PHE A 8 37.93 -32.64 54.79
CA PHE A 8 36.83 -31.68 54.75
C PHE A 8 37.21 -30.37 54.05
N ILE A 9 38.47 -29.93 54.21
CA ILE A 9 38.97 -28.67 53.64
C ILE A 9 39.12 -28.77 52.12
N ALA A 10 39.69 -29.87 51.62
CA ALA A 10 39.85 -30.08 50.17
C ALA A 10 38.51 -30.17 49.43
N THR A 11 37.50 -30.82 50.04
CA THR A 11 36.17 -30.96 49.45
C THR A 11 35.39 -29.64 49.47
N GLN A 12 35.56 -28.80 50.50
CA GLN A 12 34.98 -27.46 50.55
C GLN A 12 35.59 -26.53 49.50
N ILE A 13 36.92 -26.58 49.29
CA ILE A 13 37.61 -25.72 48.31
C ILE A 13 37.20 -26.07 46.87
N ILE A 14 37.04 -27.36 46.54
CA ILE A 14 36.59 -27.78 45.19
C ILE A 14 35.12 -27.38 44.94
N ARG A 15 34.27 -27.36 45.98
CA ARG A 15 32.85 -26.97 45.86
C ARG A 15 32.64 -25.46 45.65
N THR A 16 33.65 -24.63 45.93
CA THR A 16 33.59 -23.17 45.74
C THR A 16 34.15 -22.70 44.39
N LEU A 17 34.69 -23.60 43.56
CA LEU A 17 34.91 -23.34 42.12
C LEU A 17 33.58 -23.44 41.34
N LYS A 18 32.53 -22.79 41.87
CA LYS A 18 31.37 -22.46 41.06
C LYS A 18 31.86 -21.43 40.05
N MET A 19 32.26 -21.90 38.87
CA MET A 19 32.55 -21.09 37.70
C MET A 19 31.45 -20.03 37.59
N LYS A 20 31.76 -18.81 38.04
CA LYS A 20 30.95 -17.64 37.79
C LYS A 20 31.20 -17.32 36.32
N ARG A 21 30.55 -18.05 35.41
CA ARG A 21 30.52 -17.69 33.98
C ARG A 21 30.10 -16.23 33.94
N SER A 22 31.04 -15.38 33.57
CA SER A 22 30.85 -13.94 33.60
C SER A 22 29.84 -13.57 32.52
N HIS A 23 28.57 -13.43 32.90
CA HIS A 23 27.55 -12.75 32.09
C HIS A 23 27.83 -11.24 31.90
N LEU A 24 28.99 -10.75 32.36
CA LEU A 24 29.40 -9.35 32.30
C LEU A 24 30.04 -8.95 30.96
N HIS A 25 30.40 -9.91 30.09
CA HIS A 25 31.02 -9.64 28.77
C HIS A 25 30.03 -9.61 27.59
N GLN A 26 28.73 -9.72 27.82
CA GLN A 26 27.70 -9.58 26.77
C GLN A 26 27.03 -8.19 26.77
N ARG A 27 27.57 -7.23 27.54
CA ARG A 27 27.03 -5.86 27.62
C ARG A 27 27.54 -5.06 26.42
N GLY A 28 26.82 -5.12 25.30
CA GLY A 28 27.07 -4.26 24.13
C GLY A 28 27.04 -4.98 22.77
N VAL A 29 27.31 -6.29 22.74
CA VAL A 29 27.26 -7.07 21.48
C VAL A 29 25.85 -7.05 20.88
N ALA A 30 24.82 -7.21 21.70
CA ALA A 30 23.42 -7.12 21.26
C ALA A 30 23.08 -5.73 20.67
N ALA A 31 23.68 -4.65 21.19
CA ALA A 31 23.47 -3.31 20.64
C ALA A 31 24.14 -3.16 19.27
N ILE A 32 25.31 -3.76 19.07
CA ILE A 32 26.02 -3.77 17.78
C ILE A 32 25.25 -4.59 16.75
N GLU A 33 24.78 -5.80 17.11
CA GLU A 33 23.95 -6.64 16.24
C GLU A 33 22.65 -5.94 15.85
N ALA A 34 21.99 -5.28 16.81
CA ALA A 34 20.78 -4.50 16.53
C ALA A 34 21.07 -3.30 15.62
N THR A 35 22.21 -2.62 15.76
CA THR A 35 22.57 -1.47 14.93
C THR A 35 22.73 -1.85 13.45
N ILE A 36 23.19 -3.07 13.16
CA ILE A 36 23.34 -3.56 11.78
C ILE A 36 22.02 -4.17 11.26
N THR A 37 21.25 -4.82 12.14
CA THR A 37 20.00 -5.49 11.75
C THR A 37 18.85 -4.52 11.56
N LEU A 38 18.72 -3.49 12.41
CA LEU A 38 17.61 -2.54 12.38
C LEU A 38 17.44 -1.81 11.04
N PRO A 39 18.49 -1.29 10.38
CA PRO A 39 18.34 -0.66 9.07
C PRO A 39 17.75 -1.60 8.03
N ILE A 40 18.16 -2.87 8.02
CA ILE A 40 17.64 -3.90 7.10
C ILE A 40 16.16 -4.19 7.43
N LEU A 41 15.82 -4.28 8.71
CA LEU A 41 14.46 -4.49 9.18
C LEU A 41 13.54 -3.31 8.80
N PHE A 42 14.00 -2.07 8.96
CA PHE A 42 13.24 -0.89 8.55
C PHE A 42 13.06 -0.82 7.05
N LEU A 43 14.09 -1.14 6.26
CA LEU A 43 13.96 -1.24 4.81
C LEU A 43 12.85 -2.23 4.43
N LEU A 44 12.80 -3.39 5.09
CA LEU A 44 11.74 -4.38 4.86
C LEU A 44 10.35 -3.83 5.24
N PHE A 45 10.22 -3.16 6.39
CA PHE A 45 8.94 -2.57 6.80
C PHE A 45 8.47 -1.47 5.84
N PHE A 46 9.38 -0.64 5.36
CA PHE A 46 9.08 0.39 4.37
C PHE A 46 8.68 -0.21 3.02
N ALA A 47 9.36 -1.26 2.57
CA ALA A 47 9.02 -1.95 1.34
C ALA A 47 7.60 -2.56 1.41
N ILE A 48 7.28 -3.27 2.49
CA ILE A 48 5.96 -3.86 2.70
C ILE A 48 4.90 -2.76 2.87
N GLY A 49 5.21 -1.70 3.61
CA GLY A 49 4.30 -0.56 3.83
C GLY A 49 3.95 0.16 2.53
N GLU A 50 4.93 0.44 1.67
CA GLU A 50 4.69 1.07 0.38
C GLU A 50 3.90 0.17 -0.57
N LEU A 51 4.22 -1.12 -0.60
CA LEU A 51 3.45 -2.09 -1.40
C LEU A 51 2.00 -2.16 -0.92
N GLY A 52 1.78 -2.20 0.40
CA GLY A 52 0.46 -2.17 1.01
C GLY A 52 -0.32 -0.90 0.65
N ARG A 53 0.33 0.26 0.69
CA ARG A 53 -0.27 1.54 0.30
C ARG A 53 -0.65 1.56 -1.19
N ALA A 54 0.22 1.05 -2.07
CA ALA A 54 -0.06 0.94 -3.50
C ALA A 54 -1.28 0.04 -3.78
N MET A 55 -1.33 -1.13 -3.15
CA MET A 55 -2.46 -2.06 -3.26
C MET A 55 -3.77 -1.46 -2.72
N TYR A 56 -3.70 -0.74 -1.60
CA TYR A 56 -4.86 -0.03 -1.06
C TYR A 56 -5.40 1.01 -2.06
N GLN A 57 -4.52 1.84 -2.64
CA GLN A 57 -4.93 2.86 -3.62
C GLN A 57 -5.51 2.24 -4.90
N TYR A 58 -4.95 1.12 -5.37
CA TYR A 58 -5.52 0.36 -6.49
C TYR A 58 -6.93 -0.15 -6.19
N ASN A 59 -7.16 -0.70 -5.00
CA ASN A 59 -8.48 -1.21 -4.60
C ASN A 59 -9.52 -0.09 -4.47
N GLN A 60 -9.12 1.06 -3.94
CA GLN A 60 -9.99 2.25 -3.89
C GLN A 60 -10.35 2.72 -5.30
N LEU A 61 -9.37 2.82 -6.21
CA LEU A 61 -9.62 3.17 -7.61
C LEU A 61 -10.61 2.22 -8.27
N ASN A 62 -10.41 0.90 -8.10
CA ASN A 62 -11.29 -0.12 -8.67
C ASN A 62 -12.73 -0.03 -8.11
N SER A 63 -12.86 0.29 -6.83
CA SER A 63 -14.17 0.43 -6.16
C SER A 63 -14.94 1.62 -6.72
N VAL A 64 -14.26 2.76 -6.89
CA VAL A 64 -14.84 3.99 -7.41
C VAL A 64 -15.19 3.86 -8.90
N VAL A 65 -14.32 3.24 -9.71
CA VAL A 65 -14.61 2.93 -11.13
C VAL A 65 -15.84 2.04 -11.25
N ARG A 66 -15.96 1.01 -10.40
CA ARG A 66 -17.14 0.13 -10.36
C ARG A 66 -18.42 0.88 -10.02
N ASN A 67 -18.38 1.77 -9.02
CA ASN A 67 -19.54 2.56 -8.62
C ASN A 67 -19.94 3.56 -9.73
N THR A 68 -18.97 4.17 -10.39
CA THR A 68 -19.17 5.03 -11.55
C THR A 68 -19.85 4.28 -12.69
N CYS A 69 -19.35 3.08 -13.00
CA CYS A 69 -19.95 2.24 -14.03
C CYS A 69 -21.40 1.88 -13.67
N ARG A 70 -21.68 1.46 -12.43
CA ARG A 70 -23.06 1.20 -11.95
C ARG A 70 -23.97 2.43 -12.09
N TYR A 71 -23.48 3.61 -11.74
CA TYR A 71 -24.24 4.84 -11.89
C TYR A 71 -24.57 5.12 -13.36
N LEU A 72 -23.61 4.93 -14.27
CA LEU A 72 -23.84 5.07 -15.70
C LEU A 72 -24.88 4.07 -16.20
N ILE A 73 -24.81 2.79 -15.82
CA ILE A 73 -25.80 1.79 -16.23
C ILE A 73 -27.21 2.16 -15.78
N ASN A 74 -27.38 2.68 -14.57
CA ASN A 74 -28.69 3.05 -14.04
C ASN A 74 -29.28 4.34 -14.63
N ASN A 75 -28.44 5.21 -15.19
CA ASN A 75 -28.86 6.53 -15.70
C ASN A 75 -28.70 6.67 -17.21
N ALA A 76 -28.05 5.71 -17.86
CA ALA A 76 -28.00 5.59 -19.30
C ALA A 76 -29.42 5.31 -19.82
N LYS A 77 -29.84 6.08 -20.83
CA LYS A 77 -31.15 5.91 -21.44
C LYS A 77 -31.00 5.19 -22.79
N PRO A 78 -31.97 4.36 -23.20
CA PRO A 78 -32.05 3.91 -24.58
C PRO A 78 -32.17 5.14 -25.49
N GLY A 79 -31.20 5.34 -26.36
CA GLY A 79 -31.25 6.38 -27.39
C GLY A 79 -32.26 6.04 -28.49
N THR A 80 -32.49 7.00 -29.39
CA THR A 80 -33.48 6.89 -30.47
C THR A 80 -33.16 5.80 -31.51
N THR A 81 -31.94 5.27 -31.49
CA THR A 81 -31.42 4.28 -32.46
C THR A 81 -31.11 2.92 -31.81
N SER A 82 -31.67 2.62 -30.63
CA SER A 82 -31.35 1.43 -29.82
C SER A 82 -29.89 1.35 -29.33
N LEU A 83 -29.11 2.42 -29.51
CA LEU A 83 -27.79 2.59 -28.88
C LEU A 83 -27.96 3.33 -27.55
N ILE A 84 -27.11 2.99 -26.58
CA ILE A 84 -27.05 3.69 -25.29
C ILE A 84 -26.63 5.14 -25.53
N ASP A 85 -27.43 6.09 -25.05
CA ASP A 85 -27.05 7.51 -25.04
C ASP A 85 -26.74 7.96 -23.61
N ILE A 86 -25.57 8.58 -23.43
CA ILE A 86 -25.11 9.12 -22.14
C ILE A 86 -25.06 10.64 -22.31
N THR A 87 -26.01 11.35 -21.68
CA THR A 87 -26.04 12.81 -21.76
C THR A 87 -24.80 13.41 -21.06
N ALA A 88 -24.44 14.64 -21.45
CA ALA A 88 -23.30 15.34 -20.88
C ALA A 88 -23.41 15.51 -19.35
N GLU A 89 -24.62 15.71 -18.83
CA GLU A 89 -24.91 15.85 -17.40
C GLU A 89 -24.68 14.55 -16.64
N VAL A 90 -25.15 13.42 -17.20
CA VAL A 90 -24.93 12.08 -16.62
C VAL A 90 -23.43 11.75 -16.64
N GLN A 91 -22.74 12.08 -17.73
CA GLN A 91 -21.30 11.88 -17.83
C GLN A 91 -20.52 12.72 -16.80
N ALA A 92 -20.88 14.00 -16.62
CA ALA A 92 -20.25 14.88 -15.64
C ALA A 92 -20.47 14.36 -14.20
N THR A 93 -21.70 13.96 -13.88
CA THR A 93 -22.03 13.41 -12.57
C THR A 93 -21.30 12.08 -12.31
N ALA A 94 -21.22 11.21 -13.31
CA ALA A 94 -20.48 9.96 -13.24
C ALA A 94 -18.99 10.21 -13.00
N LYS A 95 -18.37 11.17 -13.70
CA LYS A 95 -16.96 11.53 -13.49
C LYS A 95 -16.71 12.09 -12.09
N ASN A 96 -17.62 12.92 -11.58
CA ASN A 96 -17.52 13.43 -10.21
C ASN A 96 -17.60 12.27 -9.20
N LEU A 97 -18.55 11.35 -9.37
CA LEU A 97 -18.63 10.14 -8.55
C LEU A 97 -17.33 9.30 -8.66
N GLY A 98 -16.73 9.26 -9.84
CA GLY A 98 -15.46 8.60 -10.14
C GLY A 98 -14.22 9.21 -9.49
N VAL A 99 -14.33 10.43 -8.95
CA VAL A 99 -13.21 11.13 -8.31
C VAL A 99 -13.44 11.28 -6.82
N TYR A 100 -14.65 11.67 -6.43
CA TYR A 100 -15.01 12.03 -5.06
C TYR A 100 -15.72 10.91 -4.30
N GLY A 101 -16.15 9.85 -5.00
CA GLY A 101 -16.90 8.73 -4.42
C GLY A 101 -18.35 9.05 -4.07
N ASP A 102 -18.74 10.32 -4.15
CA ASP A 102 -20.09 10.83 -3.88
C ASP A 102 -20.33 12.13 -4.70
N THR A 103 -21.58 12.57 -4.82
CA THR A 103 -21.97 13.78 -5.58
C THR A 103 -21.92 15.07 -4.77
N GLY A 104 -21.85 14.99 -3.44
CA GLY A 104 -21.78 16.15 -2.54
C GLY A 104 -20.38 16.47 -1.98
N ASN A 105 -19.39 15.60 -2.22
CA ASN A 105 -18.04 15.76 -1.69
C ASN A 105 -17.12 16.47 -2.70
N LEU A 106 -16.23 17.32 -2.20
CA LEU A 106 -15.20 18.01 -3.00
C LEU A 106 -13.79 17.46 -2.76
N THR A 107 -13.64 16.48 -1.86
CA THR A 107 -12.35 15.85 -1.55
C THR A 107 -12.18 14.58 -2.39
N PRO A 108 -11.17 14.50 -3.26
CA PRO A 108 -10.91 13.29 -4.05
C PRO A 108 -10.63 12.08 -3.17
N VAL A 109 -11.10 10.90 -3.58
CA VAL A 109 -10.84 9.62 -2.89
C VAL A 109 -9.34 9.29 -2.88
N LEU A 110 -8.64 9.70 -3.93
CA LEU A 110 -7.19 9.56 -4.05
C LEU A 110 -6.56 10.94 -4.30
N PRO A 111 -5.46 11.29 -3.58
CA PRO A 111 -4.79 12.57 -3.77
C PRO A 111 -4.34 12.78 -5.22
N GLY A 112 -4.73 13.91 -5.83
CA GLY A 112 -4.37 14.21 -7.22
C GLY A 112 -5.20 13.48 -8.28
N LEU A 113 -6.18 12.67 -7.89
CA LEU A 113 -7.18 12.14 -8.82
C LEU A 113 -8.14 13.27 -9.23
N SER A 114 -8.42 13.34 -10.53
CA SER A 114 -9.27 14.38 -11.12
C SER A 114 -10.17 13.80 -12.21
N VAL A 115 -11.16 14.58 -12.65
CA VAL A 115 -12.15 14.14 -13.64
C VAL A 115 -11.53 13.80 -15.01
N SER A 116 -10.33 14.32 -15.30
CA SER A 116 -9.60 14.00 -16.54
C SER A 116 -8.98 12.60 -16.51
N ASN A 117 -8.78 12.02 -15.32
CA ASN A 117 -8.26 10.67 -15.17
C ASN A 117 -9.32 9.59 -15.44
N ILE A 118 -10.59 9.98 -15.56
CA ILE A 118 -11.72 9.08 -15.78
C ILE A 118 -12.14 9.13 -17.25
N THR A 119 -12.05 7.97 -17.90
CA THR A 119 -12.49 7.76 -19.28
C THR A 119 -13.72 6.86 -19.29
N ILE A 120 -14.73 7.27 -20.03
CA ILE A 120 -15.96 6.49 -20.26
C ILE A 120 -16.00 6.17 -21.74
N SER A 121 -16.18 4.89 -22.07
CA SER A 121 -16.31 4.42 -23.44
C SER A 121 -17.51 3.48 -23.59
N VAL A 122 -18.24 3.69 -24.68
CA VAL A 122 -19.33 2.82 -25.12
C VAL A 122 -18.88 2.22 -26.45
N PRO A 123 -18.65 0.89 -26.53
CA PRO A 123 -18.32 0.24 -27.80
C PRO A 123 -19.45 0.43 -28.81
N SER A 124 -19.12 0.37 -30.11
CA SER A 124 -20.10 0.52 -31.20
C SER A 124 -21.21 -0.53 -31.18
N SER A 125 -21.03 -1.65 -30.48
CA SER A 125 -22.08 -2.65 -30.24
C SER A 125 -23.20 -2.16 -29.33
N GLY A 126 -23.00 -1.10 -28.54
CA GLY A 126 -24.04 -0.52 -27.70
C GLY A 126 -24.52 -1.40 -26.55
N ASP A 127 -23.89 -2.54 -26.28
CA ASP A 127 -24.32 -3.48 -25.24
C ASP A 127 -23.61 -3.26 -23.89
N LEU A 128 -22.45 -2.62 -23.91
CA LEU A 128 -21.54 -2.51 -22.77
C LEU A 128 -21.19 -1.05 -22.52
N ILE A 129 -21.13 -0.64 -21.25
CA ILE A 129 -20.50 0.61 -20.84
C ILE A 129 -19.21 0.25 -20.12
N SER A 130 -18.10 0.84 -20.57
CA SER A 130 -16.77 0.66 -19.97
C SER A 130 -16.31 1.95 -19.33
N VAL A 131 -15.83 1.85 -18.09
CA VAL A 131 -15.22 2.96 -17.36
C VAL A 131 -13.78 2.57 -17.06
N SER A 132 -12.84 3.44 -17.40
CA SER A 132 -11.43 3.29 -17.10
C SER A 132 -10.95 4.49 -16.30
N ALA A 133 -10.11 4.25 -15.31
CA ALA A 133 -9.42 5.31 -14.58
C ALA A 133 -7.93 5.02 -14.52
N THR A 134 -7.11 6.05 -14.76
CA THR A 134 -5.65 5.97 -14.63
C THR A 134 -5.18 6.91 -13.54
N TYR A 135 -4.62 6.35 -12.48
CA TYR A 135 -4.05 7.07 -11.35
C TYR A 135 -2.53 6.91 -11.35
N ASN A 136 -1.80 8.03 -11.39
CA ASN A 136 -0.34 7.97 -11.38
C ASN A 136 0.15 7.83 -9.94
N TRP A 137 0.41 6.60 -9.52
CA TRP A 137 0.92 6.33 -8.18
C TRP A 137 2.37 6.81 -8.07
N ASN A 138 2.70 7.48 -6.97
CA ASN A 138 4.08 7.85 -6.65
C ASN A 138 4.46 7.27 -5.28
N SER A 139 5.70 6.80 -5.17
CA SER A 139 6.24 6.34 -3.88
C SER A 139 6.49 7.51 -2.93
N ILE A 140 6.37 7.28 -1.62
CA ILE A 140 6.80 8.26 -0.61
C ILE A 140 8.31 8.51 -0.64
N PHE A 141 9.07 7.58 -1.24
CA PHE A 141 10.51 7.70 -1.45
C PHE A 141 10.87 8.41 -2.76
N SER A 142 9.87 8.90 -3.52
CA SER A 142 10.13 9.74 -4.69
C SER A 142 10.65 11.11 -4.23
N GLY A 143 11.78 11.55 -4.79
CA GLY A 143 12.43 12.82 -4.45
C GLY A 143 13.95 12.74 -4.42
N ASP A 144 14.58 13.81 -3.93
CA ASP A 144 16.03 13.90 -3.76
C ASP A 144 16.44 13.23 -2.44
N LEU A 145 16.46 11.89 -2.43
CA LEU A 145 17.20 11.17 -1.40
C LEU A 145 18.69 11.44 -1.60
N GLY A 146 19.44 11.68 -0.51
CA GLY A 146 20.86 12.09 -0.56
C GLY A 146 21.81 11.15 -1.33
N GLY A 147 21.35 9.97 -1.76
CA GLY A 147 22.06 9.05 -2.65
C GLY A 147 21.86 9.29 -4.15
N ASN A 148 21.02 10.24 -4.57
CA ASN A 148 20.65 10.43 -5.98
C ASN A 148 21.58 11.39 -6.76
N TYR A 149 22.71 11.81 -6.18
CA TYR A 149 23.70 12.68 -6.84
C TYR A 149 23.11 13.92 -7.54
N GLY A 150 22.06 14.52 -6.96
CA GLY A 150 21.38 15.69 -7.51
C GLY A 150 20.35 15.41 -8.63
N GLN A 151 19.92 14.16 -8.80
CA GLN A 151 18.85 13.80 -9.73
C GLN A 151 17.57 13.40 -9.01
N THR A 152 16.43 13.94 -9.46
CA THR A 152 15.12 13.50 -8.97
C THR A 152 14.72 12.19 -9.65
N LEU A 153 14.76 11.09 -8.91
CA LEU A 153 14.31 9.79 -9.41
C LEU A 153 12.80 9.63 -9.19
N ASN A 154 12.08 9.32 -10.29
CA ASN A 154 10.65 9.03 -10.27
C ASN A 154 10.44 7.51 -10.20
N TYR A 155 9.94 7.05 -9.05
CA TYR A 155 9.57 5.64 -8.81
C TYR A 155 8.06 5.38 -8.96
N GLY A 156 7.34 6.32 -9.58
CA GLY A 156 5.92 6.22 -9.83
C GLY A 156 5.60 5.36 -11.05
N PHE A 157 4.39 4.81 -11.05
CA PHE A 157 3.86 4.05 -12.17
C PHE A 157 2.33 4.21 -12.24
N PRO A 158 1.74 4.09 -13.45
CA PRO A 158 0.30 4.24 -13.61
C PRO A 158 -0.45 3.01 -13.10
N LEU A 159 -1.40 3.24 -12.19
CA LEU A 159 -2.42 2.28 -11.79
C LEU A 159 -3.65 2.48 -12.66
N THR A 160 -4.01 1.49 -13.46
CA THR A 160 -5.20 1.55 -14.32
C THR A 160 -6.23 0.53 -13.87
N ALA A 161 -7.46 0.99 -13.64
CA ALA A 161 -8.60 0.15 -13.32
C ALA A 161 -9.69 0.32 -14.38
N THR A 162 -10.14 -0.79 -14.97
CA THR A 162 -11.19 -0.80 -15.99
C THR A 162 -12.32 -1.73 -15.56
N VAL A 163 -13.56 -1.24 -15.62
CA VAL A 163 -14.76 -2.04 -15.37
C VAL A 163 -15.73 -1.85 -16.52
N SER A 164 -16.27 -2.96 -17.02
CA SER A 164 -17.31 -2.98 -18.06
C SER A 164 -18.55 -3.68 -17.52
N MET A 165 -19.73 -3.13 -17.79
CA MET A 165 -21.03 -3.71 -17.43
C MET A 165 -21.99 -3.64 -18.61
N ARG A 166 -22.95 -4.57 -18.68
CA ARG A 166 -24.01 -4.55 -19.68
C ARG A 166 -25.03 -3.47 -19.36
N ALA A 167 -25.41 -2.69 -20.37
CA ALA A 167 -26.51 -1.74 -20.24
C ALA A 167 -27.86 -2.45 -20.26
N LEU A 168 -28.82 -1.86 -19.57
CA LEU A 168 -30.19 -2.35 -19.40
C LEU A 168 -31.15 -1.65 -20.37
#